data_AF-A0A533RKX5-F1
#
_entry.id   AF-A0A533RKX5-F1
#
_cell.length_a   1.000
_cell.length_b   1.000
_cell.length_c   1.000
_cell.angle_alpha   90.00
_cell.angle_beta   90.00
_cell.angle_gamma   90.00
#
_symmetry.space_group_name_H-M   'P 1'
#
loop_
_entity.id
_entity.type
_entity.pdbx_description
1 polymer ?
#
loop_
_entity_poly.entity_id
_entity_poly.type
_entity_poly.pdbx_seq_one_letter_code
_entity_poly.pdbx_strand_id
1 'polypeptide(L)'
;MCIRAGSIPGESVPAEKTDGAEVFAGTLNGEGLLRVEVTRLVDDTTVARIVHMVEEAQTKRAPSQAFVERFAAIYTPVVLTLAAGVVLVPPLFFGQSWEPWIYRGLSLLIVSCPCALVVSTPVTIVSAISNAARRGVLIKGGVHLEQMGAIRAIAFDKTGTLTEGRPSVSNVVAFNGTDERRLLQLAASLESGSHHPLALAIIREADARAVELLPLHHMQSLSGLGVKAAVDGHEVAVGSPRMLAGTANLAKVETVLDALYSEGKTAVLVERDGLLIG
;
A
#
# COMPACT_ATOMS: atom_id res chain seq x y z
N MET A 1 -1.78 4.63 28.14
CA MET A 1 -2.44 3.47 27.51
C MET A 1 -2.72 3.87 26.08
N CYS A 2 -1.70 3.87 25.21
CA CYS A 2 -1.83 4.35 23.81
C CYS A 2 -1.28 3.29 22.89
N ILE A 3 -2.14 2.75 22.02
CA ILE A 3 -1.77 1.63 21.18
C ILE A 3 -1.37 2.15 19.81
N ARG A 4 -0.15 1.77 19.42
CA ARG A 4 0.35 1.89 18.06
C ARG A 4 -0.09 0.64 17.32
N ALA A 5 -0.70 0.80 16.16
CA ALA A 5 -1.03 -0.29 15.26
C ALA A 5 -0.19 -0.14 14.00
N GLY A 6 0.62 -1.16 13.70
CA GLY A 6 1.25 -1.36 12.41
C GLY A 6 0.88 -2.74 11.88
N SER A 7 -0.03 -2.75 10.90
CA SER A 7 -0.64 -3.85 10.11
C SER A 7 -1.59 -4.80 10.87
N ILE A 8 -2.89 -4.93 10.55
CA ILE A 8 -3.72 -4.64 9.35
C ILE A 8 -5.04 -3.99 9.85
N PRO A 9 -5.43 -2.75 9.46
CA PRO A 9 -5.70 -2.23 8.10
C PRO A 9 -4.71 -1.13 7.63
N GLY A 10 -4.75 -0.76 6.35
CA GLY A 10 -3.81 0.14 5.65
C GLY A 10 -3.82 1.63 6.06
N GLU A 11 -4.13 1.95 7.31
CA GLU A 11 -4.04 3.31 7.84
C GLU A 11 -2.69 3.52 8.51
N SER A 12 -1.99 4.62 8.18
CA SER A 12 -0.68 4.95 8.75
C SER A 12 -0.75 5.52 10.16
N VAL A 13 -1.96 5.75 10.67
CA VAL A 13 -2.17 6.28 12.03
C VAL A 13 -2.37 5.10 12.99
N PRO A 14 -1.56 5.02 14.05
CA PRO A 14 -1.81 4.19 15.24
C PRO A 14 -3.28 4.08 15.64
N ALA A 15 -3.83 2.86 15.69
CA ALA A 15 -5.17 2.63 16.20
C ALA A 15 -5.13 2.28 17.69
N GLU A 16 -5.88 3.02 18.50
CA GLU A 16 -5.98 2.76 19.92
C GLU A 16 -6.87 1.56 20.24
N LYS A 17 -6.54 0.85 21.33
CA LYS A 17 -7.33 -0.28 21.84
C LYS A 17 -7.51 -0.15 23.35
N THR A 18 -8.71 -0.48 23.78
CA THR A 18 -9.08 -0.55 25.20
C THR A 18 -9.45 -1.98 25.57
N ASP A 19 -9.79 -2.21 26.83
CA ASP A 19 -10.20 -3.54 27.27
C ASP A 19 -11.40 -4.06 26.43
N GLY A 20 -11.34 -5.34 26.06
CA GLY A 20 -12.31 -5.98 25.15
C GLY A 20 -12.14 -5.68 23.64
N ALA A 21 -11.18 -4.84 23.23
CA ALA A 21 -10.96 -4.56 21.82
C ALA A 21 -10.13 -5.66 21.12
N GLU A 22 -10.52 -6.04 19.90
CA GLU A 22 -9.78 -7.02 19.12
C GLU A 22 -8.41 -6.50 18.65
N VAL A 23 -7.40 -7.35 18.77
CA VAL A 23 -6.03 -7.14 18.29
C VAL A 23 -5.61 -8.29 17.37
N PHE A 24 -4.81 -8.01 16.35
CA PHE A 24 -4.46 -8.98 15.31
C PHE A 24 -3.03 -9.49 15.46
N ALA A 25 -2.80 -10.76 15.13
CA ALA A 25 -1.45 -11.29 15.07
C ALA A 25 -0.60 -10.53 14.03
N GLY A 26 0.60 -10.11 14.43
CA GLY A 26 1.49 -9.30 13.59
C GLY A 26 1.42 -7.79 13.80
N THR A 27 0.46 -7.27 14.59
CA THR A 27 0.46 -5.86 14.99
C THR A 27 1.61 -5.58 15.94
N LEU A 28 2.40 -4.53 15.66
CA LEU A 28 3.40 -4.02 16.60
C LEU A 28 2.72 -3.30 17.75
N ASN A 29 2.93 -3.74 18.99
CA ASN A 29 2.49 -2.99 20.17
C ASN A 29 3.25 -1.65 20.25
N GLY A 30 2.51 -0.59 20.56
CA GLY A 30 3.04 0.76 20.75
C GLY A 30 3.55 1.00 22.15
N GLU A 31 2.85 1.87 22.89
CA GLU A 31 3.21 2.29 24.23
C GLU A 31 2.29 1.65 25.28
N GLY A 32 2.89 0.95 26.25
CA GLY A 32 2.21 0.31 27.37
C GLY A 32 2.26 -1.22 27.34
N LEU A 33 1.87 -1.82 28.48
CA LEU A 33 1.85 -3.27 28.67
C LEU A 33 0.45 -3.81 28.41
N LEU A 34 0.33 -4.78 27.51
CA LEU A 34 -0.92 -5.43 27.17
C LEU A 34 -0.93 -6.87 27.69
N ARG A 35 -2.04 -7.27 28.31
CA ARG A 35 -2.37 -8.67 28.52
C ARG A 35 -3.48 -9.01 27.54
N VAL A 36 -3.20 -9.94 26.63
CA VAL A 36 -4.10 -10.31 25.54
C VAL A 36 -4.55 -11.76 25.74
N GLU A 37 -5.86 -11.98 25.59
CA GLU A 37 -6.43 -13.33 25.54
C GLU A 37 -6.38 -13.85 24.10
N VAL A 38 -5.85 -15.06 23.94
CA VAL A 38 -5.77 -15.70 22.62
C VAL A 38 -7.15 -16.25 22.26
N THR A 39 -7.86 -15.55 21.38
CA THR A 39 -9.22 -15.96 20.95
C THR A 39 -9.20 -16.93 19.76
N ARG A 40 -8.09 -17.04 19.01
CA ARG A 40 -7.92 -17.95 17.85
C ARG A 40 -6.48 -18.50 17.79
N LEU A 41 -6.33 -19.81 17.62
CA LEU A 41 -5.04 -20.50 17.47
C LEU A 41 -4.50 -20.40 16.03
N VAL A 42 -3.17 -20.46 15.90
CA VAL A 42 -2.42 -20.30 14.64
C VAL A 42 -2.33 -21.63 13.88
N ASP A 43 -3.33 -21.92 13.07
CA ASP A 43 -3.20 -22.91 11.98
C ASP A 43 -3.30 -22.29 10.59
N ASP A 44 -3.28 -20.95 10.49
CA ASP A 44 -3.32 -20.27 9.19
C ASP A 44 -3.00 -18.77 9.32
N THR A 45 -1.73 -18.43 9.51
CA THR A 45 -1.35 -17.00 9.61
C THR A 45 -1.61 -16.27 8.29
N THR A 46 -2.08 -15.03 8.35
CA THR A 46 -2.24 -14.18 7.16
C THR A 46 -0.92 -14.04 6.39
N VAL A 47 0.22 -14.09 7.09
CA VAL A 47 1.56 -14.12 6.51
C VAL A 47 1.81 -15.42 5.73
N ALA A 48 1.43 -16.59 6.26
CA ALA A 48 1.53 -17.86 5.54
C ALA A 48 0.63 -17.87 4.28
N ARG A 49 -0.59 -17.33 4.35
CA ARG A 49 -1.42 -17.15 3.14
C ARG A 49 -0.81 -16.18 2.14
N ILE A 50 -0.16 -15.10 2.58
CA ILE A 50 0.55 -14.17 1.68
C ILE A 50 1.77 -14.84 1.05
N VAL A 51 2.58 -15.56 1.83
CA VAL A 51 3.74 -16.32 1.32
C VAL A 51 3.27 -17.36 0.31
N HIS A 52 2.21 -18.11 0.63
CA HIS A 52 1.67 -19.12 -0.27
C HIS A 52 1.07 -18.50 -1.55
N MET A 53 0.34 -17.38 -1.45
CA MET A 53 -0.14 -16.63 -2.61
C MET A 53 1.00 -16.04 -3.46
N VAL A 54 2.10 -15.61 -2.84
CA VAL A 54 3.29 -15.11 -3.54
C VAL A 54 4.04 -16.24 -4.24
N GLU A 55 4.16 -17.40 -3.61
CA GLU A 55 4.74 -18.61 -4.20
C GLU A 55 3.90 -19.15 -5.37
N GLU A 56 2.56 -19.15 -5.24
CA GLU A 56 1.65 -19.48 -6.34
C GLU A 56 1.66 -18.45 -7.47
N ALA A 57 1.99 -17.19 -7.20
CA ALA A 57 2.13 -16.15 -8.22
C ALA A 57 3.46 -16.25 -8.98
N GLN A 58 4.54 -16.65 -8.31
CA GLN A 58 5.89 -16.81 -8.89
C GLN A 58 6.00 -18.00 -9.86
N THR A 59 5.11 -18.98 -9.76
CA THR A 59 5.17 -20.23 -10.53
C THR A 59 4.33 -20.22 -11.80
N LYS A 60 3.53 -19.17 -12.04
CA LYS A 60 2.65 -19.10 -13.19
C LYS A 60 3.42 -18.60 -14.42
N ARG A 61 3.27 -19.31 -15.54
CA ARG A 61 3.77 -18.89 -16.87
C ARG A 61 2.76 -17.93 -17.51
N ALA A 62 3.25 -17.02 -18.33
CA ALA A 62 2.41 -16.02 -18.98
C ALA A 62 1.37 -16.70 -19.91
N PRO A 63 0.10 -16.24 -19.94
CA PRO A 63 -0.95 -16.84 -20.78
C PRO A 63 -0.56 -17.03 -22.26
N SER A 64 0.15 -16.07 -22.86
CA SER A 64 0.61 -16.20 -24.25
C SER A 64 1.66 -17.29 -24.43
N GLN A 65 2.49 -17.56 -23.42
CA GLN A 65 3.46 -18.66 -23.45
C GLN A 65 2.74 -20.00 -23.38
N ALA A 66 1.70 -20.12 -22.54
CA ALA A 66 0.86 -21.31 -22.48
C ALA A 66 0.09 -21.56 -23.79
N PHE A 67 -0.31 -20.49 -24.50
CA PHE A 67 -0.92 -20.59 -25.82
C PHE A 67 0.02 -21.23 -26.84
N VAL A 68 1.28 -20.79 -26.91
CA VAL A 68 2.30 -21.34 -27.82
C VAL A 68 2.55 -22.83 -27.51
N GLU A 69 2.62 -23.20 -26.24
CA GLU A 69 2.78 -24.61 -25.83
C GLU A 69 1.57 -25.46 -26.23
N ARG A 70 0.34 -24.95 -26.06
CA ARG A 70 -0.88 -25.63 -26.49
C ARG A 70 -0.98 -25.76 -28.01
N PHE A 71 -0.55 -24.74 -28.74
CA PHE A 71 -0.44 -24.79 -30.20
C PHE A 71 0.54 -25.89 -30.62
N ALA A 72 1.73 -25.92 -30.04
CA ALA A 72 2.76 -26.93 -30.36
C ALA A 72 2.26 -28.36 -30.07
N ALA A 73 1.55 -28.56 -28.95
CA ALA A 73 0.99 -29.85 -28.58
C ALA A 73 0.01 -30.44 -29.60
N ILE A 74 -0.69 -29.60 -30.37
CA ILE A 74 -1.61 -30.02 -31.44
C ILE A 74 -0.91 -30.02 -32.81
N TYR A 75 -0.11 -28.99 -33.07
CA TYR A 75 0.55 -28.79 -34.36
C TYR A 75 1.57 -29.90 -34.68
N THR A 76 2.40 -30.28 -33.71
CA THR A 76 3.43 -31.31 -33.87
C THR A 76 2.85 -32.68 -34.30
N PRO A 77 1.86 -33.27 -33.60
CA PRO A 77 1.30 -34.55 -34.04
C PRO A 77 0.57 -34.45 -35.38
N VAL A 78 -0.08 -33.32 -35.69
CA VAL A 78 -0.74 -33.11 -36.99
C VAL A 78 0.28 -33.12 -38.13
N VAL A 79 1.37 -32.36 -38.01
CA VAL A 79 2.43 -32.29 -39.02
C VAL A 79 3.13 -33.65 -39.19
N LEU A 80 3.41 -34.35 -38.09
CA LEU A 80 3.99 -35.70 -38.14
C LEU A 80 3.07 -36.70 -38.84
N THR A 81 1.77 -36.65 -38.55
CA THR A 81 0.77 -37.53 -39.19
C THR A 81 0.64 -37.22 -40.68
N LEU A 82 0.62 -35.95 -41.07
CA LEU A 82 0.59 -35.53 -42.47
C LEU A 82 1.86 -35.96 -43.20
N ALA A 83 3.04 -35.77 -42.61
CA ALA A 83 4.30 -36.21 -43.19
C ALA A 83 4.34 -37.73 -43.37
N ALA A 84 3.91 -38.50 -42.37
CA ALA A 84 3.78 -39.95 -42.49
C ALA A 84 2.81 -40.34 -43.61
N GLY A 85 1.68 -39.65 -43.74
CA GLY A 85 0.73 -39.84 -44.84
C GLY A 85 1.35 -39.57 -46.22
N VAL A 86 2.11 -38.48 -46.38
CA VAL A 86 2.82 -38.13 -47.62
C VAL A 86 3.85 -39.20 -48.00
N VAL A 87 4.52 -39.79 -47.02
CA VAL A 87 5.51 -40.85 -47.25
C VAL A 87 4.85 -42.18 -47.58
N LEU A 88 3.76 -42.55 -46.90
CA LEU A 88 3.20 -43.90 -46.94
C LEU A 88 2.11 -44.08 -48.00
N VAL A 89 1.23 -43.09 -48.20
CA VAL A 89 0.02 -43.27 -49.03
C VAL A 89 0.36 -43.49 -50.52
N PRO A 90 1.22 -42.67 -51.16
CA PRO A 90 1.50 -42.83 -52.59
C PRO A 90 2.22 -44.14 -52.96
N PRO A 91 3.26 -44.59 -52.23
CA PRO A 91 3.89 -45.87 -52.51
C PRO A 91 2.98 -47.07 -52.25
N LEU A 92 2.22 -47.07 -51.13
CA LEU A 92 1.41 -48.23 -50.73
C LEU A 92 0.11 -48.38 -51.54
N PHE A 93 -0.58 -47.29 -51.87
CA PHE A 93 -1.89 -47.35 -52.53
C PHE A 93 -1.83 -47.08 -54.03
N PHE A 94 -0.80 -46.39 -54.52
CA PHE A 94 -0.67 -45.99 -55.93
C PHE A 94 0.58 -46.57 -56.61
N GLY A 95 1.35 -47.42 -55.92
CA GLY A 95 2.52 -48.11 -56.49
C GLY A 95 3.67 -47.17 -56.91
N GLN A 96 3.74 -45.97 -56.33
CA GLN A 96 4.77 -44.98 -56.65
C GLN A 96 6.13 -45.32 -56.01
N SER A 97 7.22 -44.75 -56.53
CA SER A 97 8.56 -44.95 -55.97
C SER A 97 8.72 -44.31 -54.58
N TRP A 98 9.41 -44.97 -53.66
CA TRP A 98 9.57 -44.52 -52.27
C TRP A 98 10.41 -43.26 -52.13
N GLU A 99 11.52 -43.18 -52.87
CA GLU A 99 12.51 -42.09 -52.77
C GLU A 99 11.92 -40.67 -52.89
N PRO A 100 11.14 -40.32 -53.93
CA PRO A 100 10.59 -38.96 -54.05
C PRO A 100 9.58 -38.62 -52.94
N TRP A 101 8.85 -39.61 -52.42
CA TRP A 101 7.83 -39.38 -51.39
C TRP A 101 8.44 -39.30 -49.98
N ILE A 102 9.52 -40.05 -49.70
CA ILE A 102 10.36 -39.86 -48.52
C ILE A 102 10.96 -38.45 -48.53
N TYR A 103 11.54 -38.02 -49.65
CA TYR A 103 12.11 -36.69 -49.79
C TYR A 103 11.08 -35.58 -49.54
N ARG A 104 9.87 -35.73 -50.11
CA ARG A 104 8.76 -34.77 -49.90
C ARG A 104 8.27 -34.75 -48.45
N GLY A 105 8.18 -35.90 -47.79
CA GLY A 105 7.82 -35.98 -46.37
C GLY A 105 8.82 -35.27 -45.45
N LEU A 106 10.12 -35.50 -45.67
CA LEU A 106 11.18 -34.79 -44.95
C LEU A 106 11.16 -33.28 -45.23
N SER A 107 10.96 -32.89 -46.49
CA SER A 107 10.81 -31.48 -46.89
C SER A 107 9.64 -30.80 -46.17
N LEU A 108 8.50 -31.49 -46.04
CA LEU A 108 7.34 -31.00 -45.29
C LEU A 108 7.67 -30.77 -43.81
N LEU A 109 8.38 -31.71 -43.16
CA LEU A 109 8.78 -31.56 -41.76
C LEU A 109 9.69 -30.35 -41.54
N ILE A 110 10.65 -30.12 -42.44
CA ILE A 110 11.59 -29.00 -42.37
C ILE A 110 10.87 -27.66 -42.50
N VAL A 111 10.01 -27.52 -43.51
CA VAL A 111 9.25 -26.28 -43.76
C VAL A 111 8.26 -26.00 -42.62
N SER A 112 7.80 -27.04 -41.93
CA SER A 112 6.83 -26.91 -40.85
C SER A 112 7.42 -26.45 -39.51
N CYS A 113 8.72 -26.15 -39.36
CA CYS A 113 9.20 -25.63 -38.06
C CYS A 113 8.51 -24.29 -37.71
N PRO A 114 7.75 -24.20 -36.60
CA PRO A 114 7.14 -22.94 -36.16
C PRO A 114 8.15 -22.10 -35.34
N CYS A 115 9.41 -22.07 -35.78
CA CYS A 115 10.56 -21.51 -35.07
C CYS A 115 10.31 -20.04 -34.64
N ALA A 116 9.73 -19.22 -35.52
CA ALA A 116 9.43 -17.81 -35.23
C ALA A 116 8.30 -17.64 -34.19
N LEU A 117 7.27 -18.49 -34.24
CA LEU A 117 6.16 -18.44 -33.30
C LEU A 117 6.65 -18.71 -31.87
N VAL A 118 7.49 -19.75 -31.70
CA VAL A 118 8.00 -20.16 -30.38
C VAL A 118 8.86 -19.09 -29.73
N VAL A 119 9.68 -18.39 -30.51
CA VAL A 119 10.61 -17.37 -29.99
C VAL A 119 9.93 -16.02 -29.76
N SER A 120 8.82 -15.73 -30.43
CA SER A 120 8.15 -14.43 -30.38
C SER A 120 7.81 -13.97 -28.94
N THR A 121 7.10 -14.80 -28.18
CA THR A 121 6.66 -14.50 -26.81
C THR A 121 7.80 -14.20 -25.82
N PRO A 122 8.80 -15.08 -25.61
CA PRO A 122 9.86 -14.82 -24.62
C PRO A 122 10.69 -13.59 -24.97
N VAL A 123 10.98 -13.36 -26.26
CA VAL A 123 11.74 -12.18 -26.71
C VAL A 123 10.96 -10.89 -26.42
N THR A 124 9.65 -10.87 -26.72
CA THR A 124 8.79 -9.72 -26.42
C THR A 124 8.71 -9.44 -24.93
N ILE A 125 8.48 -10.47 -24.10
CA ILE A 125 8.35 -10.32 -22.64
C ILE A 125 9.65 -9.79 -22.02
N VAL A 126 10.80 -10.40 -22.35
CA VAL A 126 12.10 -9.98 -21.80
C VAL A 126 12.44 -8.56 -22.23
N SER A 127 12.17 -8.20 -23.48
CA SER A 127 12.40 -6.85 -24.00
C SER A 127 11.54 -5.81 -23.27
N ALA A 128 10.25 -6.11 -23.05
CA ALA A 128 9.32 -5.24 -22.37
C ALA A 128 9.69 -5.02 -20.89
N ILE A 129 10.00 -6.10 -20.15
CA ILE A 129 10.45 -6.01 -18.76
C ILE A 129 11.76 -5.21 -18.66
N SER A 130 12.71 -5.47 -19.56
CA SER A 130 14.00 -4.75 -19.60
C SER A 130 13.84 -3.26 -19.91
N ASN A 131 12.86 -2.89 -20.74
CA ASN A 131 12.55 -1.50 -21.02
C ASN A 131 11.82 -0.81 -19.85
N ALA A 132 10.90 -1.51 -19.19
CA ALA A 132 10.19 -1.01 -18.01
C ALA A 132 11.16 -0.74 -16.84
N ALA A 133 12.08 -1.68 -16.57
CA ALA A 133 13.09 -1.54 -15.51
C ALA A 133 14.00 -0.33 -15.73
N ARG A 134 14.40 -0.05 -16.99
CA ARG A 134 15.17 1.15 -17.36
C ARG A 134 14.42 2.47 -17.10
N ARG A 135 13.11 2.41 -16.89
CA ARG A 135 12.24 3.55 -16.57
C ARG A 135 11.74 3.53 -15.12
N GLY A 136 12.37 2.74 -14.25
CA GLY A 136 12.02 2.65 -12.83
C GLY A 136 10.76 1.83 -12.53
N VAL A 137 10.25 1.07 -13.51
CA VAL A 137 9.07 0.20 -13.32
C VAL A 137 9.54 -1.26 -13.16
N LEU A 138 9.37 -1.81 -11.97
CA LEU A 138 9.73 -3.19 -11.66
C LEU A 138 8.55 -4.13 -11.94
N ILE A 139 8.69 -4.99 -12.96
CA ILE A 139 7.68 -6.00 -13.31
C ILE A 139 8.22 -7.38 -12.94
N LYS A 140 7.56 -8.06 -12.00
CA LYS A 140 8.01 -9.34 -11.41
C LYS A 140 7.67 -10.57 -12.26
N GLY A 141 7.90 -10.51 -13.58
CA GLY A 141 7.68 -11.64 -14.51
C GLY A 141 6.65 -11.38 -15.61
N GLY A 142 6.61 -12.28 -16.60
CA GLY A 142 5.80 -12.13 -17.81
C GLY A 142 4.28 -12.20 -17.60
N VAL A 143 3.81 -12.97 -16.62
CA VAL A 143 2.38 -13.05 -16.27
C VAL A 143 1.84 -11.68 -15.90
N HIS A 144 2.56 -10.95 -15.03
CA HIS A 144 2.13 -9.64 -14.56
C HIS A 144 2.16 -8.60 -15.68
N LEU A 145 3.11 -8.70 -16.61
CA LEU A 145 3.15 -7.86 -17.80
C LEU A 145 1.90 -8.07 -18.68
N GLU A 146 1.52 -9.33 -18.93
CA GLU A 146 0.31 -9.63 -19.72
C GLU A 146 -0.97 -9.23 -19.01
N GLN A 147 -1.08 -9.51 -17.70
CA GLN A 147 -2.22 -9.11 -16.89
C GLN A 147 -2.39 -7.59 -16.89
N MET A 148 -1.29 -6.83 -16.83
CA MET A 148 -1.31 -5.38 -16.90
C MET A 148 -1.98 -4.86 -18.18
N GLY A 149 -1.78 -5.53 -19.31
CA GLY A 149 -2.44 -5.21 -20.58
C GLY A 149 -3.95 -5.43 -20.60
N ALA A 150 -4.49 -6.19 -19.64
CA ALA A 150 -5.91 -6.51 -19.53
C ALA A 150 -6.65 -5.75 -18.41
N ILE A 151 -5.93 -4.91 -17.64
CA ILE A 151 -6.52 -4.14 -16.53
C ILE A 151 -7.56 -3.15 -17.08
N ARG A 152 -8.73 -3.10 -16.44
CA ARG A 152 -9.82 -2.15 -16.78
C ARG A 152 -10.13 -1.13 -15.68
N ALA A 153 -9.71 -1.41 -14.45
CA ALA A 153 -9.92 -0.56 -13.30
C ALA A 153 -8.69 -0.61 -12.41
N ILE A 154 -8.34 0.52 -11.81
CA ILE A 154 -7.22 0.65 -10.87
C ILE A 154 -7.80 1.16 -9.56
N ALA A 155 -7.60 0.39 -8.50
CA ALA A 155 -7.87 0.83 -7.13
C ALA A 155 -6.55 1.33 -6.53
N PHE A 156 -6.53 2.58 -6.08
CA PHE A 156 -5.37 3.16 -5.41
C PHE A 156 -5.57 3.09 -3.90
N ASP A 157 -4.52 2.69 -3.19
CA ASP A 157 -4.44 3.00 -1.77
C ASP A 157 -4.20 4.51 -1.61
N LYS A 158 -4.73 5.13 -0.55
CA LYS A 158 -4.54 6.56 -0.33
C LYS A 158 -3.15 6.83 0.24
N THR A 159 -2.81 6.12 1.31
CA THR A 159 -1.67 6.48 2.14
C THR A 159 -0.40 5.79 1.65
N GLY A 160 0.65 6.56 1.36
CA GLY A 160 1.89 6.03 0.79
C GLY A 160 1.82 5.70 -0.71
N THR A 161 0.66 5.90 -1.37
CA THR A 161 0.51 5.79 -2.83
C THR A 161 0.06 7.13 -3.44
N LEU A 162 -1.14 7.62 -3.10
CA LEU A 162 -1.60 8.94 -3.57
C LEU A 162 -1.05 10.09 -2.72
N THR A 163 -0.74 9.80 -1.46
CA THR A 163 -0.22 10.78 -0.49
C THR A 163 1.13 10.31 0.03
N GLU A 164 1.98 11.25 0.45
CA GLU A 164 3.31 10.96 0.99
C GLU A 164 3.30 10.22 2.33
N GLY A 165 2.12 10.07 2.97
CA GLY A 165 1.99 9.45 4.28
C GLY A 165 2.65 10.26 5.42
N ARG A 166 2.94 11.53 5.18
CA ARG A 166 3.56 12.45 6.14
C ARG A 166 2.64 13.65 6.36
N PRO A 167 1.94 13.73 7.50
CA PRO A 167 1.14 14.91 7.83
C PRO A 167 2.02 16.16 7.89
N SER A 168 1.47 17.29 7.45
CA SER A 168 2.05 18.63 7.57
C SER A 168 1.00 19.60 8.08
N VAL A 169 1.44 20.64 8.78
CA VAL A 169 0.53 21.71 9.24
C VAL A 169 0.20 22.59 8.05
N SER A 170 -1.07 22.59 7.62
CA SER A 170 -1.53 23.44 6.51
C SER A 170 -2.08 24.78 6.99
N ASN A 171 -2.62 24.83 8.20
CA ASN A 171 -3.32 25.99 8.75
C ASN A 171 -3.01 26.12 10.24
N VAL A 172 -2.79 27.35 10.69
CA VAL A 172 -2.76 27.73 12.10
C VAL A 172 -3.82 28.82 12.24
N VAL A 173 -4.87 28.56 13.01
CA VAL A 173 -6.00 29.48 13.15
C VAL A 173 -6.11 29.87 14.61
N ALA A 174 -5.73 31.10 14.94
CA ALA A 174 -5.77 31.58 16.32
C ALA A 174 -7.09 32.28 16.65
N PHE A 175 -7.58 32.08 17.87
CA PHE A 175 -8.80 32.68 18.39
C PHE A 175 -8.53 33.56 19.63
N ASN A 176 -9.54 34.36 19.99
CA ASN A 176 -9.55 35.15 21.23
C ASN A 176 -8.32 36.07 21.42
N GLY A 177 -7.80 36.62 20.32
CA GLY A 177 -6.66 37.55 20.34
C GLY A 177 -5.30 36.87 20.56
N THR A 178 -5.25 35.54 20.50
CA THR A 178 -3.98 34.79 20.53
C THR A 178 -3.24 34.98 19.21
N ASP A 179 -1.92 35.14 19.29
CA ASP A 179 -1.06 35.21 18.13
C ASP A 179 -0.75 33.80 17.58
N GLU A 180 -0.70 33.63 16.25
CA GLU A 180 -0.45 32.33 15.61
C GLU A 180 0.90 31.73 15.99
N ARG A 181 1.96 32.56 16.13
CA ARG A 181 3.28 32.08 16.56
C ARG A 181 3.21 31.57 17.99
N ARG A 182 2.48 32.27 18.87
CA ARG A 182 2.27 31.83 20.25
C ARG A 182 1.42 30.56 20.34
N LEU A 183 0.38 30.44 19.51
CA LEU A 183 -0.44 29.23 19.42
C LEU A 183 0.41 28.03 19.01
N LEU A 184 1.19 28.16 17.94
CA LEU A 184 2.11 27.11 17.47
C LEU A 184 3.17 26.79 18.53
N GLN A 185 3.68 27.80 19.24
CA GLN A 185 4.64 27.61 20.32
C GLN A 185 4.06 26.73 21.44
N LEU A 186 2.83 27.03 21.90
CA LEU A 186 2.14 26.23 22.92
C LEU A 186 1.90 24.81 22.43
N ALA A 187 1.36 24.67 21.21
CA ALA A 187 1.06 23.37 20.61
C ALA A 187 2.32 22.48 20.50
N ALA A 188 3.39 23.02 19.92
CA ALA A 188 4.65 22.29 19.74
C ALA A 188 5.33 21.95 21.08
N SER A 189 5.24 22.85 22.07
CA SER A 189 5.80 22.59 23.39
C SER A 189 5.10 21.39 24.03
N LEU A 190 3.76 21.40 24.08
CA LEU A 190 2.96 20.30 24.66
C LEU A 190 3.16 18.98 23.92
N GLU A 191 3.33 19.03 22.60
CA GLU A 191 3.53 17.84 21.76
C GLU A 191 4.98 17.35 21.71
N SER A 192 5.95 18.07 22.30
CA SER A 192 7.39 17.77 22.20
C SER A 192 7.80 16.36 22.64
N GLY A 193 7.04 15.73 23.56
CA GLY A 193 7.26 14.36 24.02
C GLY A 193 6.46 13.29 23.26
N SER A 194 5.65 13.67 22.26
CA SER A 194 4.72 12.79 21.56
C SER A 194 5.32 12.22 20.28
N HIS A 195 5.17 10.91 20.08
CA HIS A 195 5.58 10.22 18.86
C HIS A 195 4.46 10.12 17.81
N HIS A 196 3.33 10.81 18.04
CA HIS A 196 2.19 10.78 17.13
C HIS A 196 2.52 11.52 15.80
N PRO A 197 2.11 11.02 14.61
CA PRO A 197 2.40 11.69 13.35
C PRO A 197 1.96 13.15 13.25
N LEU A 198 0.84 13.52 13.90
CA LEU A 198 0.37 14.92 13.98
C LEU A 198 1.25 15.78 14.90
N ALA A 199 1.69 15.23 16.03
CA ALA A 199 2.61 15.90 16.95
C ALA A 199 3.93 16.24 16.25
N LEU A 200 4.50 15.25 15.54
CA LEU A 200 5.70 15.43 14.75
C LEU A 200 5.52 16.47 13.63
N ALA A 201 4.32 16.59 13.05
CA ALA A 201 4.02 17.63 12.07
C ALA A 201 4.03 19.03 12.70
N ILE A 202 3.44 19.18 13.90
CA ILE A 202 3.42 20.45 14.65
C ILE A 202 4.83 20.87 15.08
N ILE A 203 5.63 19.93 15.60
CA ILE A 203 7.03 20.21 16.00
C ILE A 203 7.85 20.65 14.79
N ARG A 204 7.75 19.94 13.66
CA ARG A 204 8.46 20.31 12.41
C ARG A 204 8.06 21.69 11.91
N GLU A 205 6.78 22.04 12.02
CA GLU A 205 6.30 23.37 11.66
C GLU A 205 6.86 24.46 12.58
N ALA A 206 6.93 24.19 13.89
CA ALA A 206 7.55 25.09 14.86
C ALA A 206 9.04 25.28 14.59
N ASP A 207 9.77 24.20 14.31
CA ASP A 207 11.19 24.26 13.93
C ASP A 207 11.38 25.07 12.64
N ALA A 208 10.55 24.84 11.62
CA ALA A 208 10.60 25.57 10.34
C ALA A 208 10.33 27.07 10.51
N ARG A 209 9.50 27.47 11.47
CA ARG A 209 9.21 28.87 11.81
C ARG A 209 10.15 29.45 12.88
N ALA A 210 11.19 28.71 13.28
CA ALA A 210 12.12 29.06 14.34
C ALA A 210 11.41 29.50 15.63
N VAL A 211 10.45 28.68 16.06
CA VAL A 211 9.68 28.87 17.30
C VAL A 211 10.32 28.05 18.41
N GLU A 212 10.82 28.72 19.44
CA GLU A 212 11.45 28.07 20.59
C GLU A 212 10.40 27.41 21.50
N LEU A 213 10.67 26.19 21.94
CA LEU A 213 9.78 25.46 22.86
C LEU A 213 9.83 26.06 24.27
N LEU A 214 8.69 26.01 24.96
CA LEU A 214 8.52 26.51 26.31
C LEU A 214 8.79 25.39 27.34
N PRO A 215 9.30 25.74 28.53
CA PRO A 215 9.36 24.80 29.64
C PRO A 215 7.93 24.42 30.06
N LEU A 216 7.72 23.12 30.27
CA LEU A 216 6.43 22.58 30.70
C LEU A 216 6.51 22.06 32.13
N HIS A 217 5.43 22.27 32.88
CA HIS A 217 5.25 21.71 34.21
C HIS A 217 3.99 20.83 34.23
N HIS A 218 3.98 19.79 35.09
CA HIS A 218 2.82 18.93 35.31
C HIS A 218 2.17 18.37 34.02
N MET A 219 3.00 17.86 33.10
CA MET A 219 2.50 17.27 31.86
C MET A 219 1.69 16.00 32.13
N GLN A 220 0.51 15.91 31.51
CA GLN A 220 -0.38 14.77 31.56
C GLN A 220 -0.79 14.39 30.13
N SER A 221 -0.41 13.18 29.70
CA SER A 221 -0.91 12.60 28.45
C SER A 221 -2.27 11.93 28.69
N LEU A 222 -3.28 12.34 27.92
CA LEU A 222 -4.58 11.70 27.86
C LEU A 222 -4.61 10.86 26.59
N SER A 223 -4.35 9.56 26.77
CA SER A 223 -4.31 8.62 25.67
C SER A 223 -5.56 8.72 24.78
N GLY A 224 -5.34 8.88 23.47
CA GLY A 224 -6.40 8.99 22.45
C GLY A 224 -7.00 10.34 22.25
N LEU A 225 -6.64 11.28 23.11
CA LEU A 225 -7.34 12.54 23.25
C LEU A 225 -6.39 13.70 23.04
N GLY A 226 -5.22 13.69 23.68
CA GLY A 226 -4.24 14.76 23.59
C GLY A 226 -3.36 14.89 24.84
N VAL A 227 -2.79 16.07 25.07
CA VAL A 227 -1.86 16.37 26.16
C VAL A 227 -2.31 17.63 26.89
N LYS A 228 -2.14 17.65 28.21
CA LYS A 228 -2.29 18.84 29.06
C LYS A 228 -0.99 19.15 29.78
N ALA A 229 -0.69 20.42 30.01
CA ALA A 229 0.44 20.85 30.83
C ALA A 229 0.22 22.26 31.36
N ALA A 230 0.95 22.62 32.41
CA ALA A 230 1.02 23.99 32.90
C ALA A 230 2.16 24.76 32.18
N VAL A 231 1.83 25.91 31.60
CA VAL A 231 2.76 26.80 30.90
C VAL A 231 2.54 28.23 31.38
N ASP A 232 3.60 28.90 31.85
CA ASP A 232 3.53 30.26 32.41
C ASP A 232 2.45 30.45 33.49
N GLY A 233 2.16 29.39 34.27
CA GLY A 233 1.14 29.39 35.31
C GLY A 233 -0.30 29.14 34.85
N HIS A 234 -0.51 28.84 33.56
CA HIS A 234 -1.83 28.54 32.97
C HIS A 234 -1.94 27.07 32.58
N GLU A 235 -3.14 26.48 32.72
CA GLU A 235 -3.39 25.14 32.19
C GLU A 235 -3.62 25.24 30.67
N VAL A 236 -2.81 24.53 29.91
CA VAL A 236 -2.91 24.45 28.45
C VAL A 236 -3.18 23.02 28.05
N ALA A 237 -4.03 22.83 27.05
CA ALA A 237 -4.40 21.53 26.51
C ALA A 237 -4.30 21.54 24.98
N VAL A 238 -3.74 20.49 24.40
CA VAL A 238 -3.68 20.27 22.94
C VAL A 238 -4.28 18.90 22.67
N GLY A 239 -5.25 18.81 21.76
CA GLY A 239 -5.89 17.53 21.50
C GLY A 239 -6.97 17.55 20.44
N SER A 240 -7.62 16.40 20.29
CA SER A 240 -8.78 16.25 19.41
C SER A 240 -9.98 17.06 19.90
N PRO A 241 -10.92 17.45 19.02
CA PRO A 241 -12.16 18.10 19.44
C PRO A 241 -12.93 17.29 20.50
N ARG A 242 -12.86 15.96 20.45
CA ARG A 242 -13.50 15.08 21.45
C ARG A 242 -12.92 15.27 22.85
N MET A 243 -11.62 15.56 22.97
CA MET A 243 -10.98 15.82 24.26
C MET A 243 -11.51 17.12 24.88
N LEU A 244 -11.60 18.17 24.07
CA LEU A 244 -11.91 19.51 24.55
C LEU A 244 -13.42 19.79 24.63
N ALA A 245 -14.26 18.91 24.09
CA ALA A 245 -15.73 19.03 24.19
C ALA A 245 -16.25 19.09 25.64
N GLY A 246 -15.51 18.53 26.59
CA GLY A 246 -15.87 18.54 28.02
C GLY A 246 -15.46 19.79 28.78
N THR A 247 -14.52 20.58 28.25
CA THR A 247 -13.91 21.73 28.93
C THR A 247 -14.13 23.05 28.20
N ALA A 248 -14.28 23.03 26.87
CA ALA A 248 -14.43 24.21 26.04
C ALA A 248 -15.66 24.16 25.13
N ASN A 249 -16.20 25.34 24.81
CA ASN A 249 -17.38 25.46 23.96
C ASN A 249 -17.02 25.39 22.45
N LEU A 250 -17.16 24.19 21.87
CA LEU A 250 -16.86 23.92 20.46
C LEU A 250 -17.81 24.62 19.47
N ALA A 251 -19.00 25.06 19.88
CA ALA A 251 -19.96 25.70 18.98
C ALA A 251 -19.40 26.99 18.33
N LYS A 252 -18.40 27.61 18.96
CA LYS A 252 -17.72 28.80 18.41
C LYS A 252 -16.78 28.49 17.24
N VAL A 253 -16.34 27.24 17.10
CA VAL A 253 -15.34 26.82 16.09
C VAL A 253 -15.88 25.78 15.11
N GLU A 254 -17.13 25.34 15.28
CA GLU A 254 -17.78 24.31 14.45
C GLU A 254 -17.73 24.64 12.95
N THR A 255 -18.02 25.88 12.57
CA THR A 255 -17.96 26.32 11.17
C THR A 255 -16.56 26.23 10.58
N VAL A 256 -15.53 26.50 11.39
CA VAL A 256 -14.13 26.42 10.98
C VAL A 256 -13.71 24.95 10.84
N LEU A 257 -14.12 24.10 11.78
CA LEU A 257 -13.86 22.66 11.73
C LEU A 257 -14.50 22.01 10.50
N ASP A 258 -15.76 22.31 10.21
CA ASP A 258 -16.47 21.80 9.04
C ASP A 258 -15.79 22.20 7.73
N ALA A 259 -15.34 23.46 7.63
CA ALA A 259 -14.58 23.93 6.48
C ALA A 259 -13.28 23.11 6.29
N LEU A 260 -12.49 22.95 7.36
CA LEU A 260 -11.25 22.17 7.31
C LEU A 260 -11.48 20.69 6.96
N TYR A 261 -12.53 20.08 7.53
CA TYR A 261 -12.88 18.69 7.24
C TYR A 261 -13.37 18.49 5.80
N SER A 262 -14.09 19.46 5.24
CA SER A 262 -14.51 19.43 3.83
C SER A 262 -13.33 19.45 2.85
N GLU A 263 -12.19 20.02 3.27
CA GLU A 263 -10.93 20.00 2.53
C GLU A 263 -10.11 18.72 2.79
N GLY A 264 -10.61 17.77 3.58
CA GLY A 264 -9.91 16.54 3.95
C GLY A 264 -8.77 16.72 4.97
N LYS A 265 -8.75 17.85 5.68
CA LYS A 265 -7.74 18.14 6.71
C LYS A 265 -8.11 17.49 8.03
N THR A 266 -7.13 17.35 8.91
CA THR A 266 -7.33 16.93 10.30
C THR A 266 -7.05 18.11 11.21
N ALA A 267 -7.97 18.39 12.15
CA ALA A 267 -7.85 19.49 13.10
C ALA A 267 -7.37 19.00 14.47
N VAL A 268 -6.46 19.76 15.06
CA VAL A 268 -6.03 19.66 16.46
C VAL A 268 -6.35 21.01 17.08
N LEU A 269 -6.94 20.99 18.27
CA LEU A 269 -7.36 22.19 18.99
C LEU A 269 -6.43 22.47 20.16
N VAL A 270 -6.35 23.74 20.54
CA VAL A 270 -5.57 24.22 21.68
C VAL A 270 -6.48 25.05 22.60
N GLU A 271 -6.47 24.70 23.88
CA GLU A 271 -7.21 25.38 24.93
C GLU A 271 -6.24 25.94 25.98
N ARG A 272 -6.58 27.09 26.56
CA ARG A 272 -5.94 27.68 27.72
C ARG A 272 -7.00 28.05 28.75
N ASP A 273 -6.90 27.49 29.95
CA ASP A 273 -7.82 27.71 31.09
C ASP A 273 -9.32 27.59 30.72
N GLY A 274 -9.72 26.58 29.95
CA GLY A 274 -11.12 26.41 29.51
C GLY A 274 -11.50 27.17 28.22
N LEU A 275 -10.62 28.04 27.71
CA LEU A 275 -10.88 28.86 26.53
C LEU A 275 -10.13 28.32 25.31
N LEU A 276 -10.85 28.05 24.21
CA LEU A 276 -10.21 27.71 22.93
C LEU A 276 -9.39 28.91 22.43
N ILE A 277 -8.11 28.67 22.16
CA ILE A 277 -7.19 29.68 21.62
C ILE A 277 -6.74 29.35 20.20
N GLY A 278 -7.01 28.14 19.71
CA GLY A 278 -6.78 27.71 18.33
C GLY A 278 -7.22 26.29 18.04
#